data_AF-A0A2H3JD48-F1
#
_entry.id   AF-A0A2H3JD48-F1
#
_cell.length_a   1.000
_cell.length_b   1.000
_cell.length_c   1.000
_cell.angle_alpha   90.00
_cell.angle_beta   90.00
_cell.angle_gamma   90.00
#
_symmetry.space_group_name_H-M   'P 1'
#
loop_
_entity.id
_entity.type
_entity.pdbx_description
1 polymer ?
#
loop_
_entity_poly.entity_id
_entity_poly.type
_entity_poly.pdbx_seq_one_letter_code
_entity_poly.pdbx_strand_id
1 'polypeptide(L)'
;MTTALSGSTVFKNNPYENHPDLSELEAEVLWQYAKLSQNIKELIAETRLLSEAPDETLLKRLRVLEVRMGLMLTLFKASVWAVINEQPVDESTNFADTTADDTRG
;
A
#
# COMPACT_ATOMS: atom_id res chain seq x y z
N MET A 1 28.79 7.71 -33.01
CA MET A 1 27.37 7.45 -33.35
C MET A 1 26.92 6.26 -32.53
N THR A 2 26.08 6.46 -31.52
CA THR A 2 25.59 5.40 -30.63
C THR A 2 24.36 4.76 -31.25
N THR A 3 24.54 3.64 -31.93
CA THR A 3 23.44 2.84 -32.49
C THR A 3 22.64 2.25 -31.33
N ALA A 4 21.43 2.76 -31.12
CA ALA A 4 20.46 2.14 -30.23
C ALA A 4 20.07 0.77 -30.82
N LEU A 5 20.67 -0.29 -30.29
CA LEU A 5 20.23 -1.66 -30.55
C LEU A 5 18.78 -1.76 -30.08
N SER A 6 17.84 -1.80 -31.03
CA SER A 6 16.44 -2.07 -30.76
C SER A 6 16.34 -3.37 -29.97
N GLY A 7 15.79 -3.34 -28.75
CA GLY A 7 15.92 -4.43 -27.76
C GLY A 7 15.56 -5.85 -28.25
N SER A 8 14.82 -5.99 -29.36
CA SER A 8 14.54 -7.28 -30.01
C SER A 8 15.72 -7.90 -30.77
N THR A 9 16.65 -7.10 -31.31
CA THR A 9 17.74 -7.62 -32.16
C THR A 9 18.88 -8.24 -31.34
N VAL A 10 19.09 -7.73 -30.12
CA VAL A 10 20.11 -8.23 -29.17
C VAL A 10 19.86 -9.70 -28.81
N PHE A 11 18.60 -10.16 -28.81
CA PHE A 11 18.29 -11.57 -28.52
C PHE A 11 18.42 -12.50 -29.72
N LYS A 12 18.44 -11.96 -30.96
CA LYS A 12 18.38 -12.77 -32.19
C LYS A 12 19.76 -13.03 -32.80
N ASN A 13 20.64 -12.04 -32.80
CA ASN A 13 21.98 -12.16 -33.37
C ASN A 13 23.01 -11.52 -32.42
N ASN A 14 24.21 -12.09 -32.36
CA ASN A 14 25.31 -11.52 -31.60
C ASN A 14 25.97 -10.40 -32.44
N PRO A 15 25.86 -9.12 -32.06
CA PRO A 15 26.48 -8.02 -32.80
C PRO A 15 28.01 -7.96 -32.64
N TYR A 16 28.58 -8.74 -31.71
CA TYR A 16 30.01 -8.80 -31.41
C TYR A 16 30.71 -9.99 -32.07
N GLU A 17 29.97 -10.86 -32.76
CA GLU A 17 30.51 -12.04 -33.41
C GLU A 17 31.47 -11.65 -34.55
N ASN A 18 32.65 -12.27 -34.60
CA ASN A 18 33.71 -12.03 -35.60
C ASN A 18 34.34 -10.61 -35.57
N HIS A 19 34.25 -9.90 -34.45
CA HIS A 19 34.94 -8.62 -34.33
C HIS A 19 36.47 -8.84 -34.24
N PRO A 20 37.28 -8.18 -35.09
CA PRO A 20 38.71 -8.49 -35.24
C PRO A 20 39.55 -8.23 -33.99
N ASP A 21 39.09 -7.34 -33.11
CA ASP A 21 39.78 -6.98 -31.86
C ASP A 21 39.27 -7.74 -30.62
N LEU A 22 38.30 -8.65 -30.78
CA LEU A 22 37.69 -9.38 -29.66
C LEU A 22 37.96 -10.87 -29.80
N SER A 23 38.32 -11.49 -28.68
CA SER A 23 38.31 -12.95 -28.59
C SER A 23 36.87 -13.49 -28.66
N GLU A 24 36.70 -14.71 -29.15
CA GLU A 24 35.39 -15.38 -29.24
C GLU A 24 34.65 -15.38 -27.89
N LEU A 25 35.38 -15.66 -26.80
CA LEU A 25 34.86 -15.60 -25.43
C LEU A 25 34.40 -14.19 -25.05
N GLU A 26 35.17 -13.16 -25.41
CA GLU A 26 34.86 -11.78 -25.04
C GLU A 26 33.61 -11.28 -25.76
N ALA A 27 33.48 -11.63 -27.05
CA ALA A 27 32.29 -11.35 -27.84
C ALA A 27 31.03 -12.02 -27.26
N GLU A 28 31.15 -13.27 -26.82
CA GLU A 28 30.03 -13.98 -26.19
C GLU A 28 29.65 -13.37 -24.84
N VAL A 29 30.63 -13.08 -23.98
CA VAL A 29 30.39 -12.47 -22.66
C VAL A 29 29.73 -11.09 -22.81
N LEU A 30 30.22 -10.24 -23.72
CA LEU A 30 29.60 -8.93 -24.01
C LEU A 30 28.15 -9.08 -24.49
N TRP A 31 27.88 -10.09 -25.32
CA TRP A 31 26.51 -10.38 -25.76
C TRP A 31 25.59 -10.80 -24.61
N GLN A 32 26.08 -11.65 -23.70
CA GLN A 32 25.31 -12.03 -22.50
C GLN A 32 25.05 -10.83 -21.59
N TYR A 33 26.02 -9.93 -21.41
CA TYR A 33 25.81 -8.68 -20.69
C TYR A 33 24.80 -7.76 -21.38
N ALA A 34 24.81 -7.69 -22.71
CA ALA A 34 23.82 -6.92 -23.46
C ALA A 34 22.39 -7.47 -23.27
N LYS A 35 22.22 -8.81 -23.27
CA LYS A 35 20.93 -9.46 -22.95
C LYS A 35 20.51 -9.18 -21.51
N LEU A 36 21.42 -9.33 -20.55
CA LEU A 36 21.14 -9.08 -19.14
C LEU A 36 20.72 -7.62 -18.91
N SER A 37 21.43 -6.67 -19.52
CA SER A 37 21.08 -5.25 -19.50
C SER A 37 19.66 -5.01 -20.01
N GLN A 38 19.28 -5.67 -21.09
CA GLN A 38 17.94 -5.55 -21.66
C GLN A 38 16.87 -6.14 -20.74
N ASN A 39 17.12 -7.33 -20.18
CA ASN A 39 16.22 -7.95 -19.21
C ASN A 39 16.04 -7.08 -17.95
N ILE A 40 17.11 -6.47 -17.45
CA ILE A 40 17.04 -5.56 -16.29
C ILE A 40 16.20 -4.33 -16.63
N LYS A 41 16.32 -3.75 -17.83
CA LYS A 41 15.50 -2.61 -18.26
C LYS A 41 14.01 -2.98 -18.31
N GLU A 42 13.69 -4.16 -18.81
CA GLU A 42 12.33 -4.67 -18.86
C GLU A 42 11.76 -4.90 -17.46
N LEU A 43 12.53 -5.54 -16.57
CA LEU A 43 12.17 -5.75 -15.18
C LEU A 43 11.91 -4.42 -14.44
N ILE A 44 12.78 -3.41 -14.65
CA ILE A 44 12.58 -2.07 -14.08
C ILE A 44 11.29 -1.44 -14.60
N ALA A 45 11.02 -1.55 -15.91
CA ALA A 45 9.81 -1.01 -16.51
C ALA A 45 8.55 -1.68 -15.93
N GLU A 46 8.53 -3.01 -15.83
CA GLU A 46 7.43 -3.75 -15.21
C GLU A 46 7.26 -3.41 -13.73
N THR A 47 8.36 -3.37 -12.97
CA THR A 47 8.34 -2.99 -11.54
C THR A 47 7.78 -1.59 -11.36
N ARG A 48 8.15 -0.66 -12.24
CA ARG A 48 7.62 0.70 -12.22
C ARG A 48 6.13 0.72 -12.52
N LEU A 49 5.65 -0.06 -13.49
CA LEU A 49 4.23 -0.20 -13.77
C LEU A 49 3.47 -0.79 -12.57
N LEU A 50 4.00 -1.82 -11.92
CA LEU A 50 3.41 -2.40 -10.72
C LEU A 50 3.40 -1.41 -9.53
N SER A 51 4.44 -0.58 -9.41
CA SER A 51 4.56 0.42 -8.35
C SER A 51 3.65 1.64 -8.59
N GLU A 52 3.56 2.11 -9.84
CA GLU A 52 2.74 3.27 -10.23
C GLU A 52 1.25 2.93 -10.37
N ALA A 53 0.88 1.65 -10.45
CA ALA A 53 -0.49 1.17 -10.38
C ALA A 53 -0.79 0.56 -9.00
N PRO A 54 -0.84 1.35 -7.90
CA PRO A 54 -1.40 0.86 -6.65
C PRO A 54 -2.82 0.38 -6.96
N ASP A 55 -3.08 -0.88 -6.68
CA ASP A 55 -4.25 -1.61 -7.14
C ASP A 55 -5.54 -0.84 -6.81
N GLU A 56 -6.08 -0.10 -7.80
CA GLU A 56 -7.31 0.66 -7.63
C GLU A 56 -8.45 -0.25 -7.16
N THR A 57 -8.37 -1.54 -7.50
CA THR A 57 -9.34 -2.54 -7.07
C THR A 57 -9.20 -2.81 -5.57
N LEU A 58 -7.98 -2.81 -5.03
CA LEU A 58 -7.71 -2.90 -3.60
C LEU A 58 -8.24 -1.67 -2.86
N LEU A 59 -7.98 -0.45 -3.35
CA LEU A 59 -8.52 0.78 -2.76
C LEU A 59 -10.05 0.82 -2.76
N LYS A 60 -10.69 0.38 -3.86
CA LYS A 60 -12.15 0.24 -3.94
C LYS A 60 -12.68 -0.76 -2.91
N ARG A 61 -12.00 -1.90 -2.73
CA ARG A 61 -12.35 -2.91 -1.71
C ARG A 61 -12.20 -2.36 -0.29
N LEU A 62 -11.11 -1.64 0.00
CA LEU A 62 -10.90 -1.01 1.31
C LEU A 62 -11.96 0.03 1.63
N ARG A 63 -12.34 0.88 0.67
CA ARG A 63 -13.42 1.86 0.88
C ARG A 63 -14.76 1.19 1.19
N VAL A 64 -15.10 0.10 0.49
CA VAL A 64 -16.33 -0.66 0.80
C VAL A 64 -16.26 -1.24 2.22
N LEU A 65 -15.09 -1.73 2.63
CA LEU A 65 -14.89 -2.27 3.97
C LEU A 65 -15.03 -1.18 5.05
N GLU A 66 -14.43 0.00 4.83
CA GLU A 66 -14.53 1.17 5.71
C GLU A 66 -15.98 1.58 5.94
N VAL A 67 -16.78 1.68 4.88
CA VAL A 67 -18.20 2.06 5.00
C VAL A 67 -18.98 1.02 5.82
N ARG A 68 -18.75 -0.28 5.58
CA ARG A 68 -19.45 -1.35 6.31
C ARG A 68 -19.08 -1.37 7.79
N MET A 69 -17.78 -1.23 8.10
CA MET A 69 -17.30 -1.19 9.47
C MET A 69 -17.73 0.10 10.20
N GLY A 70 -17.75 1.23 9.50
CA GLY A 70 -18.26 2.50 10.04
C GLY A 70 -19.75 2.44 10.39
N LEU A 71 -20.56 1.76 9.57
CA LEU A 71 -21.97 1.50 9.89
C LEU A 71 -22.11 0.58 11.10
N MET A 72 -21.34 -0.52 11.15
CA MET A 72 -21.35 -1.44 12.29
C MET A 72 -20.96 -0.71 13.59
N LEU A 73 -19.92 0.14 13.55
CA LEU A 73 -19.49 0.92 14.70
C LEU A 73 -20.58 1.91 15.15
N THR A 74 -21.26 2.57 14.21
CA THR A 74 -22.36 3.48 14.53
C THR A 74 -23.52 2.74 15.18
N LEU A 75 -23.92 1.59 14.65
CA LEU A 75 -24.97 0.72 15.22
C LEU A 75 -24.57 0.24 16.63
N PHE A 76 -23.32 -0.18 16.80
CA PHE A 76 -22.79 -0.62 18.09
C PHE A 76 -22.78 0.53 19.12
N LYS A 77 -22.38 1.73 18.71
CA LYS A 77 -22.43 2.92 19.59
C LYS A 77 -23.86 3.24 19.99
N ALA A 78 -24.81 3.19 19.05
CA ALA A 78 -26.22 3.41 19.34
C ALA A 78 -26.77 2.34 20.30
N SER A 79 -26.41 1.07 20.11
CA SER A 79 -26.86 -0.01 21.01
C SER A 79 -26.29 0.14 22.42
N VAL A 80 -25.02 0.54 22.56
CA VAL A 80 -24.42 0.79 23.87
C VAL A 80 -25.09 1.99 24.55
N TRP A 81 -25.32 3.08 23.80
CA TRP A 81 -25.96 4.26 24.34
C TRP A 81 -27.40 3.99 24.80
N ALA A 82 -28.16 3.19 24.04
CA ALA A 82 -29.49 2.75 24.43
C ALA A 82 -29.47 2.00 25.78
N VAL A 83 -28.55 1.04 25.95
CA VAL A 83 -28.42 0.27 27.20
C VAL A 83 -28.02 1.16 28.39
N ILE A 84 -27.09 2.10 28.19
CA ILE A 84 -26.66 3.03 29.26
C ILE A 84 -27.79 3.98 29.64
N ASN A 85 -28.55 4.50 28.67
CA ASN A 85 -29.65 5.43 28.92
C ASN A 85 -30.86 4.76 29.59
N GLU A 86 -31.04 3.44 29.40
CA GLU A 86 -32.08 2.65 30.07
C GLU A 86 -31.72 2.22 31.50
N GLN A 87 -30.49 2.45 31.96
CA GLN A 87 -30.17 2.30 33.38
C GLN A 87 -30.96 3.38 34.14
N PRO A 88 -31.81 3.02 35.12
CA PRO A 88 -32.39 4.01 36.01
C PRO A 88 -31.22 4.77 36.65
N VAL A 89 -31.27 6.09 36.60
CA VAL A 89 -30.41 6.91 37.46
C VAL A 89 -30.67 6.40 38.86
N ASP A 90 -29.69 5.73 39.46
CA ASP A 90 -29.77 5.37 40.87
C ASP A 90 -29.90 6.70 41.63
N GLU A 91 -31.14 7.08 41.97
CA GLU A 91 -31.47 8.16 42.91
C GLU A 91 -31.03 7.80 44.33
N SER A 92 -29.90 7.08 44.50
CA SER A 92 -29.30 6.73 45.78
C SER A 92 -28.04 7.53 46.09
N THR A 93 -27.51 8.33 45.15
CA THR A 93 -26.65 9.46 45.47
C THR A 93 -27.50 10.70 45.76
N ASN A 94 -28.25 10.61 46.87
CA ASN A 94 -28.46 11.78 47.73
C ASN A 94 -27.07 12.35 48.03
N PHE A 95 -26.63 13.32 47.23
CA PHE A 95 -25.61 14.26 47.65
C PHE A 95 -26.19 14.92 48.89
N ALA A 96 -25.72 14.50 50.06
CA ALA A 96 -25.99 15.18 51.31
C ALA A 96 -25.50 16.62 51.14
N ASP A 97 -26.42 17.52 50.80
CA ASP A 97 -26.23 18.95 50.91
C ASP A 97 -26.10 19.25 52.41
N THR A 98 -24.87 19.15 52.90
CA THR A 98 -24.48 19.45 54.27
C THR A 98 -23.88 20.85 54.26
N THR A 99 -24.62 21.84 53.76
CA THR A 99 -24.09 23.20 53.64
C THR A 99 -25.13 24.30 53.86
N ALA A 100 -26.05 24.15 54.82
CA ALA A 100 -26.81 25.30 55.32
C ALA A 100 -27.54 25.03 56.66
N ASP A 101 -26.81 24.80 57.77
CA ASP A 101 -27.34 25.19 59.09
C ASP A 101 -26.24 25.33 60.14
N ASP A 102 -25.45 26.40 60.05
CA ASP A 102 -24.68 26.88 61.21
C ASP A 102 -24.68 28.41 61.22
N THR A 103 -25.88 29.03 61.25
CA THR A 103 -26.05 30.44 61.64
C THR A 103 -27.49 30.71 62.09
N ARG A 104 -27.87 30.31 63.31
CA ARG A 104 -28.76 31.07 64.22
C ARG A 104 -29.06 30.32 65.51
N GLY A 105 -28.72 30.93 66.66
CA GLY A 105 -29.28 30.57 67.97
C GLY A 105 -28.28 30.72 69.11
#